data_AF-A0A4P5VGR5-F1
#
_entry.id   AF-A0A4P5VGR5-F1
#
_cell.length_a   1.000
_cell.length_b   1.000
_cell.length_c   1.000
_cell.angle_alpha   90.00
_cell.angle_beta   90.00
_cell.angle_gamma   90.00
#
_symmetry.space_group_name_H-M   'P 1'
#
loop_
_entity.id
_entity.type
_entity.pdbx_description
1 polymer ?
#
loop_
_entity_poly.entity_id
_entity_poly.type
_entity_poly.pdbx_seq_one_letter_code
_entity_poly.pdbx_strand_id
1 'polypeptide(L)' 'MTFQPGDLISISQKPGTTYQVVNFDDFSDCVWVRRWPLDARSSATFAVHGSEIRPQVAELRR' A
#
# COMPACT_ATOMS: atom_id res chain seq x y z
N MET A 1 0.08 6.57 11.93
CA MET A 1 -0.49 6.95 10.61
C MET A 1 -1.67 6.05 10.38
N THR A 2 -2.82 6.60 10.01
CA THR A 2 -4.03 5.81 9.74
C THR A 2 -4.09 5.59 8.23
N PHE A 3 -3.95 4.35 7.77
CA PHE A 3 -4.10 4.01 6.36
C PHE A 3 -5.58 3.79 6.04
N GLN A 4 -6.02 4.25 4.88
CA GLN A 4 -7.38 4.03 4.39
C GLN A 4 -7.37 3.23 3.09
N PRO A 5 -8.40 2.39 2.84
CA PRO A 5 -8.58 1.78 1.53
C PRO A 5 -8.55 2.82 0.41
N GLY A 6 -7.71 2.60 -0.59
CA GLY A 6 -7.47 3.52 -1.70
C GLY A 6 -6.15 4.28 -1.61
N ASP A 7 -5.55 4.40 -0.42
CA ASP A 7 -4.27 5.09 -0.23
C ASP A 7 -3.14 4.44 -1.03
N LEU A 8 -2.24 5.28 -1.54
CA LEU A 8 -1.03 4.84 -2.21
C LEU A 8 0.15 4.85 -1.24
N ILE A 9 0.85 3.72 -1.19
CA ILE A 9 1.94 3.48 -0.25
C ILE A 9 3.12 2.82 -0.96
N SER A 10 4.27 2.86 -0.30
CA SER A 10 5.47 2.12 -0.67
C SER A 10 5.77 1.09 0.42
N ILE A 11 6.38 -0.03 0.03
CA ILE A 11 6.86 -1.05 0.99
C ILE A 11 8.38 -0.95 1.06
N SER A 12 8.94 -0.93 2.27
CA SER A 12 10.38 -0.78 2.53
C SER A 12 11.23 -1.85 1.84
N GLN A 13 10.77 -3.11 1.82
CA GLN A 13 11.46 -4.22 1.17
C GLN A 13 11.42 -4.17 -0.36
N LYS A 14 10.51 -3.39 -0.95
CA LYS A 14 10.31 -3.28 -2.40
C LYS A 14 10.30 -1.81 -2.83
N PRO A 15 11.44 -1.12 -2.70
CA PRO A 15 11.54 0.29 -3.06
C PRO A 15 11.21 0.50 -4.54
N GLY A 16 10.57 1.63 -4.86
CA GLY A 16 10.22 2.00 -6.23
C GLY A 16 8.97 1.33 -6.81
N THR A 17 8.28 0.47 -6.04
CA THR A 17 6.94 -0.02 -6.42
C THR A 17 5.88 0.65 -5.56
N THR A 18 4.83 1.16 -6.21
CA THR A 18 3.64 1.68 -5.53
C THR A 18 2.62 0.56 -5.32
N TYR A 19 1.97 0.61 -4.16
CA TYR A 19 0.88 -0.28 -3.80
C TYR A 19 -0.32 0.54 -3.37
N GLN A 20 -1.51 0.01 -3.64
CA GLN A 20 -2.75 0.57 -3.14
C GLN A 20 -3.24 -0.26 -1.96
N VAL A 21 -3.64 0.42 -0.88
CA VAL A 21 -4.30 -0.20 0.26
C VAL A 21 -5.68 -0.69 -0.17
N VAL A 22 -5.95 -1.97 0.05
CA VAL A 22 -7.24 -2.62 -0.20
C VAL A 22 -8.04 -2.71 1.09
N ASN A 23 -7.37 -3.09 2.18
CA ASN A 23 -7.97 -3.16 3.51
C ASN A 23 -6.90 -3.02 4.60
N PHE A 24 -7.33 -2.66 5.79
CA PHE A 24 -6.48 -2.63 6.98
C PHE A 24 -7.12 -3.49 8.07
N ASP A 25 -6.30 -4.28 8.76
CA ASP A 25 -6.70 -5.06 9.92
C ASP A 25 -5.97 -4.57 11.17
N ASP A 26 -6.68 -3.78 11.99
CA ASP A 26 -6.19 -3.23 13.24
C ASP A 26 -5.78 -4.31 14.25
N PHE A 27 -6.36 -5.51 14.18
CA PHE A 27 -6.07 -6.57 15.15
C PHE A 27 -4.70 -7.21 14.91
N SER A 28 -4.32 -7.35 13.63
CA SER A 28 -3.08 -8.02 13.23
C SER A 28 -1.96 -7.06 12.79
N ASP A 29 -2.21 -5.74 12.83
CA ASP A 29 -1.33 -4.69 12.27
C ASP A 29 -0.91 -4.98 10.82
N CYS A 30 -1.77 -5.69 10.08
CA CYS A 30 -1.54 -6.08 8.71
C CYS A 30 -2.37 -5.22 7.77
N VAL A 31 -1.75 -4.84 6.65
CA VAL A 31 -2.38 -4.06 5.59
C VAL A 31 -2.44 -4.92 4.35
N TRP A 32 -3.64 -5.11 3.82
CA TRP A 32 -3.85 -5.78 2.55
C TRP A 32 -3.65 -4.78 1.44
N VAL A 33 -2.74 -5.09 0.53
CA VAL A 33 -2.32 -4.18 -0.53
C VAL A 33 -2.27 -4.92 -1.86
N ARG A 34 -2.38 -4.17 -2.95
CA ARG A 34 -2.18 -4.67 -4.32
C ARG A 34 -1.24 -3.74 -5.07
N ARG A 35 -0.54 -4.26 -6.09
CA ARG A 35 0.33 -3.42 -6.93
C ARG A 35 -0.48 -2.33 -7.64
N TRP A 36 0.11 -1.15 -7.75
CA TRP A 36 -0.43 -0.02 -8.51
C TRP A 36 0.65 0.58 -9.43
N PRO A 37 0.33 0.95 -10.68
CA PRO A 37 -0.98 0.85 -11.35
C PRO A 37 -1.42 -0.61 -11.55
N LEU A 38 -2.72 -0.81 -11.78
CA LEU A 38 -3.26 -2.15 -12.02
C LEU A 38 -2.77 -2.68 -13.37
N ASP A 39 -2.06 -3.79 -13.33
CA ASP A 39 -1.66 -4.51 -14.53
C ASP A 39 -2.89 -5.24 -15.13
N ALA A 40 -3.04 -5.20 -16.45
CA ALA A 40 -4.21 -5.76 -17.16
C ALA A 40 -4.41 -7.27 -16.99
N ARG A 41 -3.41 -7.99 -16.45
CA ARG A 41 -3.44 -9.46 -16.33
C ARG A 41 -3.83 -9.99 -14.96
N SER A 42 -3.64 -9.21 -13.89
CA SER A 42 -4.08 -9.47 -12.50
C SER A 42 -3.20 -8.66 -11.56
N SER A 43 -3.80 -8.03 -10.55
CA SER A 43 -3.08 -7.43 -9.43
C SER A 43 -3.48 -8.17 -8.17
N ALA A 44 -2.70 -9.19 -7.83
CA ALA A 44 -2.93 -9.98 -6.62
C ALA A 44 -2.81 -9.11 -5.37
N THR A 45 -3.74 -9.32 -4.44
CA THR A 45 -3.69 -8.70 -3.11
C THR A 45 -2.87 -9.58 -2.17
N PHE A 46 -2.05 -8.97 -1.33
CA PHE A 46 -1.28 -9.65 -0.30
C PHE A 46 -1.20 -8.78 0.96
N ALA A 47 -0.94 -9.42 2.11
CA ALA A 47 -0.79 -8.72 3.38
C ALA A 47 0.68 -8.31 3.61
N VAL A 48 0.88 -7.13 4.21
CA VAL A 48 2.17 -6.64 4.68
C VAL A 48 2.02 -6.08 6.09
N HIS A 49 3.06 -6.19 6.90
CA HIS A 49 3.03 -5.64 8.25
C HIS A 49 3.11 -4.10 8.20
N GLY A 50 2.36 -3.40 9.05
CA GLY A 50 2.30 -1.93 9.07
C GLY A 50 3.66 -1.26 9.22
N SER A 51 4.59 -1.90 9.95
CA SER A 51 5.98 -1.45 10.13
C SER A 51 6.80 -1.39 8.82
N GLU A 52 6.40 -2.13 7.79
CA GLU A 52 7.07 -2.18 6.49
C GLU A 52 6.56 -1.10 5.52
N ILE A 53 5.46 -0.44 5.88
CA ILE A 53 4.80 0.53 5.01
C ILE A 53 5.40 1.90 5.21
N ARG A 54 5.56 2.61 4.10
CA ARG A 54 5.92 4.02 4.07
C ARG A 54 4.83 4.76 3.30
N PRO A 55 4.26 5.83 3.86
CA PRO A 55 3.30 6.64 3.12
C PRO A 55 4.01 7.20 1.89
N GLN A 56 3.35 7.10 0.73
CA GLN A 56 3.80 7.83 -0.42
C GLN A 56 3.34 9.26 -0.19
N VAL A 57 4.25 10.15 0.22
CA VAL A 57 3.93 11.58 0.32
C VAL A 57 3.54 11.99 -1.10
N ALA A 58 2.25 12.20 -1.32
CA ALA A 58 1.81 12.86 -2.53
C ALA A 58 2.48 14.23 -2.49
N GLU A 59 3.50 14.45 -3.33
CA GLU A 59 3.92 15.80 -3.66
C GLU A 59 2.67 16.49 -4.19
N LEU A 60 2.02 17.27 -3.31
CA LEU A 60 0.99 18.23 -3.67
C LEU A 60 1.63 19.14 -4.71
N ARG A 61 1.39 18.85 -5.99
CA ARG A 61 1.69 19.78 -7.07
C ARG A 61 0.80 21.01 -6.86
N ARG A 62 1.43 22.09 -6.41
CA ARG A 62 0.90 23.45 -6.40
C ARG A 62 0.86 24.02 -7.81
#